data_AF-A0A1V5BL92-F1
#
_entry.id   AF-A0A1V5BL92-F1
#
_cell.length_a   1.000
_cell.length_b   1.000
_cell.length_c   1.000
_cell.angle_alpha   90.00
_cell.angle_beta   90.00
_cell.angle_gamma   90.00
#
_symmetry.space_group_name_H-M   'P 1'
#
loop_
_entity.id
_entity.type
_entity.pdbx_description
1 polymer ?
#
loop_
_entity_poly.entity_id
_entity_poly.type
_entity_poly.pdbx_seq_one_letter_code
_entity_poly.pdbx_strand_id
1 'polypeptide(L)' 'MAKLTNDDVRKLAKDKGVKFVRLQFTDIFGILKNVAITVE' A
#
# COMPACT_ATOMS: atom_id res chain seq x y z
N MET A 1 13.58 -11.22 -4.16
CA MET A 1 12.99 -9.87 -3.97
C MET A 1 13.28 -9.45 -2.54
N ALA A 2 13.87 -8.28 -2.32
CA ALA A 2 14.18 -7.80 -0.98
C ALA A 2 12.88 -7.78 -0.16
N LYS A 3 12.88 -8.53 0.95
CA LYS A 3 11.71 -8.68 1.82
C LYS A 3 11.61 -7.41 2.66
N LEU A 4 11.04 -6.35 2.10
CA LEU A 4 10.73 -5.12 2.84
C LEU A 4 9.86 -5.49 4.03
N THR A 5 10.25 -5.04 5.22
CA THR A 5 9.40 -5.18 6.41
C THR A 5 8.30 -4.11 6.38
N ASN A 6 7.26 -4.31 7.18
CA ASN A 6 6.19 -3.31 7.29
C ASN A 6 6.71 -1.93 7.72
N ASP A 7 7.76 -1.90 8.56
CA ASP A 7 8.37 -0.66 9.03
C ASP A 7 9.15 0.05 7.91
N ASP A 8 9.84 -0.71 7.07
CA ASP A 8 10.57 -0.16 5.91
C ASP A 8 9.62 0.52 4.93
N VAL A 9 8.47 -0.10 4.64
CA VAL A 9 7.45 0.48 3.75
C VAL A 9 6.88 1.77 4.33
N ARG A 10 6.62 1.80 5.64
CA ARG A 10 6.08 3.00 6.31
C ARG A 10 7.11 4.14 6.36
N LYS A 11 8.39 3.83 6.58
CA LYS A 11 9.49 4.80 6.48
C LYS A 11 9.63 5.35 5.06
N LEU A 12 9.62 4.48 4.06
CA LEU A 12 9.71 4.87 2.65
C LEU A 12 8.54 5.77 2.23
N ALA A 13 7.33 5.47 2.69
CA ALA A 13 6.14 6.29 2.42
C ALA A 13 6.26 7.68 3.04
N LYS A 14 6.78 7.80 4.27
CA LYS A 14 7.04 9.08 4.93
C LYS A 14 8.14 9.88 4.22
N ASP A 15 9.27 9.25 3.91
CA ASP A 15 10.42 9.87 3.25
C ASP A 15 10.06 10.44 1.86
N LYS A 16 9.26 9.69 1.11
CA LYS A 16 8.78 10.11 -0.22
C LYS A 16 7.56 11.04 -0.19
N GLY A 17 7.09 11.44 1.00
CA GLY A 17 5.92 12.30 1.16
C GLY A 17 4.63 11.72 0.58
N VAL A 18 4.49 10.39 0.60
CA VAL A 18 3.31 9.70 0.07
C VAL A 18 2.13 9.98 0.99
N LYS A 19 1.08 10.59 0.46
CA LYS A 19 -0.15 10.90 1.21
C LYS A 19 -1.19 9.77 1.18
N PHE A 20 -1.21 9.00 0.09
CA PHE A 20 -2.20 7.95 -0.15
C PHE A 20 -1.53 6.67 -0.63
N VAL A 21 -1.94 5.53 -0.09
CA VAL A 21 -1.58 4.19 -0.55
C VAL A 21 -2.83 3.55 -1.15
N ARG A 22 -2.72 3.04 -2.38
CA ARG A 22 -3.78 2.26 -3.02
C ARG A 22 -3.51 0.79 -2.78
N LEU A 23 -4.35 0.16 -1.98
CA LEU A 23 -4.38 -1.29 -1.81
C LEU A 23 -5.25 -1.88 -2.91
N GLN A 24 -4.62 -2.65 -3.78
CA GLN A 24 -5.30 -3.39 -4.84
C GLN A 24 -5.46 -4.84 -4.41
N PHE A 25 -6.67 -5.37 -4.53
CA PHE A 25 -6.94 -6.77 -4.30
C PHE A 25 -8.03 -7.26 -5.24
N THR A 26 -8.03 -8.55 -5.48
CA THR A 26 -9.09 -9.23 -6.25
C THR A 26 -10.01 -9.91 -5.27
N ASP A 27 -11.32 -9.75 -5.43
CA ASP A 27 -12.28 -10.48 -4.62
C ASP A 27 -12.50 -11.92 -5.13
N ILE A 28 -13.35 -12.66 -4.42
CA ILE A 28 -13.64 -14.09 -4.70
C ILE A 28 -14.26 -14.28 -6.11
N PHE A 29 -14.90 -13.25 -6.67
CA PHE A 29 -15.51 -13.27 -8.00
C PHE A 29 -14.55 -12.81 -9.10
N GLY A 30 -13.28 -12.57 -8.78
CA GLY A 30 -12.28 -12.13 -9.76
C GLY A 30 -12.34 -10.64 -10.08
N ILE A 31 -13.11 -9.85 -9.33
CA ILE A 31 -13.27 -8.42 -9.61
C ILE A 31 -12.12 -7.65 -8.93
N LEU A 32 -11.41 -6.84 -9.72
CA LEU A 32 -10.36 -5.96 -9.21
C LEU A 32 -10.99 -4.83 -8.39
N LYS A 33 -10.58 -4.73 -7.13
CA LYS A 33 -10.96 -3.64 -6.23
C LYS A 33 -9.73 -2.86 -5.80
N ASN A 34 -9.94 -1.58 -5.54
CA ASN A 34 -8.92 -0.70 -4.99
C ASN A 34 -9.49 0.07 -3.81
N VAL A 35 -8.68 0.25 -2.77
CA VAL A 35 -8.99 1.07 -1.61
C VAL A 35 -7.85 2.06 -1.43
N ALA A 36 -8.16 3.34 -1.35
CA ALA A 36 -7.18 4.37 -1.02
C ALA A 36 -7.21 4.64 0.49
N ILE A 37 -6.07 4.47 1.14
CA ILE A 37 -5.87 4.80 2.56
C ILE A 37 -4.86 5.94 2.68
N THR A 38 -5.04 6.79 3.67
CA THR A 38 -4.02 7.79 4.04
C THR A 38 -2.85 7.10 4.74
N VAL A 39 -1.65 7.66 4.59
CA VAL A 39 -0.44 7.15 5.28
C VAL A 39 -0.37 7.60 6.74
N GLU A 40 -1.11 8.67 7.07
CA GLU A 40 -1.36 9.16 8.44
C GLU A 40 -2.27 8.22 9.22
#